data_AF-A0A2U9NQK1-F1
#
_entry.id   AF-A0A2U9NQK1-F1
#
_cell.length_a   1.000
_cell.length_b   1.000
_cell.length_c   1.000
_cell.angle_alpha   90.00
_cell.angle_beta   90.00
_cell.angle_gamma   90.00
#
_symmetry.space_group_name_H-M   'P 1'
#
loop_
_entity.id
_entity.type
_entity.pdbx_description
1 polymer ?
#
loop_
_entity_poly.entity_id
_entity_poly.type
_entity_poly.pdbx_seq_one_letter_code
_entity_poly.pdbx_strand_id
1 'polypeptide(L)'
;MTMIEFSNYLISTSTSESVKNYLEIFFPKGINFNPPLLTFYKDNIEGYYNFFITQKNAVFLPNWLSEIIQIFGNQHINITTLRTIQEWTFGFLNKFRILCEIRAALWWWLMFNPYQQPFNTLRILTEWYLTALTGIFPIIIGIDIGPTVAITALGVLLDLLNRLVFTMPYLPSEGEKFSIASLEQLDNPALADLMTKIGEDVIVFRYLPSLWYKYPIPDSLRQYWYNKKPEILEYFLKNYGNLGIDFLPDGILQAEYENRINNVNLITSHIDFDNILTNLIVSIDQFTEVYNKIFVV
;
A
#
# COMPACT_ATOMS: atom_id res chain seq x y z
N MET A 1 -25.38 1.17 -17.85
CA MET A 1 -24.20 0.57 -18.51
C MET A 1 -22.97 1.18 -17.83
N THR A 2 -22.54 0.56 -16.73
CA THR A 2 -21.35 0.98 -15.98
C THR A 2 -20.12 0.52 -16.74
N MET A 3 -19.33 1.48 -17.22
CA MET A 3 -18.09 1.22 -17.95
C MET A 3 -16.96 1.13 -16.93
N ILE A 4 -16.40 -0.07 -16.74
CA ILE A 4 -15.20 -0.26 -15.94
C ILE A 4 -14.00 0.08 -16.81
N GLU A 5 -13.30 1.16 -16.48
CA GLU A 5 -12.03 1.51 -17.13
C GLU A 5 -10.86 0.76 -16.47
N PHE A 6 -10.08 0.06 -17.29
CA PHE A 6 -8.92 -0.72 -16.86
C PHE A 6 -7.60 0.03 -17.05
N SER A 7 -6.69 -0.15 -16.08
CA SER A 7 -5.26 0.13 -16.22
C SER A 7 -4.54 -1.21 -16.33
N ASN A 8 -4.14 -1.60 -17.55
CA ASN A 8 -3.41 -2.84 -17.78
C ASN A 8 -1.96 -2.69 -17.30
N TYR A 9 -1.62 -3.29 -16.16
CA TYR A 9 -0.24 -3.60 -15.83
C TYR A 9 -0.05 -5.10 -15.65
N LEU A 10 0.57 -5.69 -16.69
CA LEU A 10 1.33 -6.95 -16.73
C LEU A 10 0.56 -8.26 -16.49
N ILE A 11 -0.10 -8.74 -17.55
CA ILE A 11 -0.44 -10.16 -17.68
C ILE A 11 0.86 -10.94 -17.96
N SER A 12 1.38 -11.69 -16.98
CA SER A 12 2.41 -12.70 -17.24
C SER A 12 1.77 -14.09 -17.28
N THR A 13 1.64 -14.63 -18.48
CA THR A 13 1.29 -16.04 -18.70
C THR A 13 2.48 -16.91 -18.32
N SER A 14 2.35 -17.76 -17.30
CA SER A 14 3.35 -18.76 -16.96
C SER A 14 3.28 -19.94 -17.94
N THR A 15 4.02 -19.88 -19.04
CA THR A 15 4.25 -21.05 -19.90
C THR A 15 5.50 -21.78 -19.43
N SER A 16 5.40 -23.09 -19.20
CA SER A 16 6.56 -23.96 -18.99
C SER A 16 7.40 -23.99 -20.28
N GLU A 17 8.46 -23.20 -20.34
CA GLU A 17 9.36 -23.19 -21.48
C GLU A 17 10.21 -24.46 -21.51
N SER A 18 10.09 -25.24 -22.58
CA SER A 18 11.02 -26.30 -22.92
C SER A 18 12.45 -25.76 -23.01
N VAL A 19 13.45 -26.51 -22.55
CA VAL A 19 14.87 -26.14 -22.63
C VAL A 19 15.23 -25.77 -24.07
N LYS A 20 15.53 -24.49 -24.33
CA LYS A 20 15.83 -23.99 -25.68
C LYS A 20 17.33 -23.98 -25.97
N ASN A 21 18.18 -24.02 -24.94
CA ASN A 21 19.63 -23.89 -25.09
C ASN A 21 20.41 -24.79 -24.12
N TYR A 22 21.50 -25.42 -24.58
CA TYR A 22 22.36 -26.28 -23.76
C TYR A 22 22.98 -25.55 -22.56
N LEU A 23 23.13 -24.22 -22.63
CA LEU A 23 23.55 -23.39 -21.50
C LEU A 23 22.53 -23.40 -20.34
N GLU A 24 21.24 -23.57 -20.61
CA GLU A 24 20.20 -23.67 -19.56
C GLU A 24 20.31 -24.97 -18.74
N ILE A 25 21.08 -25.96 -19.22
CA ILE A 25 21.38 -27.19 -18.47
C ILE A 25 22.42 -26.91 -17.37
N PHE A 26 23.42 -26.08 -17.66
CA PHE A 26 24.47 -25.72 -16.70
C PHE A 26 24.04 -24.60 -15.74
N PHE A 27 23.07 -23.78 -16.16
CA PHE A 27 22.43 -22.77 -15.34
C PHE A 27 20.95 -23.10 -15.22
N PRO A 28 20.56 -24.05 -14.33
CA PRO A 28 19.15 -24.37 -14.14
C PRO A 28 18.39 -23.08 -13.87
N LYS A 29 17.30 -22.84 -14.64
CA LYS A 29 16.42 -21.70 -14.41
C LYS A 29 15.95 -21.77 -12.97
N GLY A 30 16.37 -20.80 -12.16
CA GLY A 30 15.88 -20.65 -10.79
C GLY A 30 14.37 -20.40 -10.78
N ILE A 31 13.79 -20.28 -9.59
CA ILE A 31 12.38 -19.91 -9.47
C ILE A 31 12.19 -18.54 -10.15
N ASN A 32 11.24 -18.45 -11.08
CA ASN A 32 10.88 -17.20 -11.73
C ASN A 32 10.05 -16.34 -10.78
N PHE A 33 10.32 -15.04 -10.79
CA PHE A 33 9.50 -14.08 -10.05
C PHE A 33 8.18 -13.87 -10.79
N ASN A 34 7.09 -14.37 -10.21
CA ASN A 34 5.73 -14.26 -10.72
C ASN A 34 4.85 -13.68 -9.60
N PRO A 35 4.89 -12.36 -9.40
CA PRO A 35 4.13 -11.71 -8.35
C PRO A 35 2.63 -11.80 -8.60
N PRO A 36 1.80 -11.71 -7.54
CA PRO A 36 0.36 -11.69 -7.67
C PRO A 36 -0.10 -10.45 -8.46
N LEU A 37 -1.03 -10.67 -9.39
CA LEU A 37 -1.60 -9.61 -10.22
C LEU A 37 -2.57 -8.74 -9.41
N LEU A 38 -2.39 -7.43 -9.51
CA LEU A 38 -3.28 -6.43 -8.92
C LEU A 38 -4.05 -5.74 -10.05
N THR A 39 -5.36 -5.97 -10.12
CA THR A 39 -6.19 -5.33 -11.15
C THR A 39 -7.03 -4.23 -10.53
N PHE A 40 -6.68 -2.99 -10.86
CA PHE A 40 -7.46 -1.83 -10.48
C PHE A 40 -8.69 -1.71 -11.36
N TYR A 41 -9.81 -1.41 -10.73
CA TYR A 41 -11.05 -1.09 -11.42
C TYR A 41 -11.65 0.19 -10.82
N LYS A 42 -12.47 0.86 -11.63
CA LYS A 42 -13.21 2.05 -11.23
C LYS A 42 -14.67 1.80 -11.51
N ASP A 43 -15.50 2.20 -10.58
CA ASP A 43 -16.94 2.16 -10.78
C ASP A 43 -17.60 3.37 -10.13
N ASN A 44 -18.73 3.79 -10.69
CA ASN A 44 -19.48 4.93 -10.21
C ASN A 44 -20.13 4.66 -8.84
N ILE A 45 -20.37 3.39 -8.51
CA ILE A 45 -20.98 2.95 -7.26
C ILE A 45 -19.91 2.82 -6.16
N GLU A 46 -18.91 1.98 -6.40
CA GLU A 46 -17.89 1.63 -5.39
C GLU A 46 -16.71 2.60 -5.34
N GLY A 47 -16.53 3.46 -6.34
CA GLY A 47 -15.59 4.56 -6.33
C GLY A 47 -14.24 4.32 -7.00
N TYR A 48 -13.22 4.98 -6.44
CA TYR A 48 -11.85 5.04 -6.98
C TYR A 48 -10.85 4.29 -6.11
N TYR A 49 -9.77 3.80 -6.73
CA TYR A 49 -8.68 3.02 -6.10
C TYR A 49 -9.05 1.61 -5.64
N ASN A 50 -10.21 1.11 -6.04
CA ASN A 50 -10.60 -0.27 -5.79
C ASN A 50 -9.76 -1.21 -6.65
N PHE A 51 -9.45 -2.38 -6.09
CA PHE A 51 -8.76 -3.42 -6.82
C PHE A 51 -9.15 -4.79 -6.29
N PHE A 52 -8.87 -5.80 -7.11
CA PHE A 52 -8.97 -7.18 -6.67
C PHE A 52 -7.68 -7.94 -7.00
N ILE A 53 -7.48 -9.03 -6.27
CA ILE A 53 -6.36 -9.97 -6.41
C ILE A 53 -6.93 -11.32 -6.80
N THR A 54 -6.38 -11.97 -7.82
CA THR A 54 -6.89 -13.25 -8.36
C THR A 54 -6.16 -14.48 -7.82
N GLN A 55 -5.05 -14.30 -7.10
CA GLN A 55 -4.22 -15.43 -6.71
C GLN A 55 -4.78 -16.20 -5.51
N LYS A 56 -5.05 -17.49 -5.71
CA LYS A 56 -5.57 -18.45 -4.71
C LYS A 56 -4.84 -18.46 -3.36
N ASN A 57 -3.56 -18.07 -3.34
CA ASN A 57 -2.65 -18.26 -2.22
C ASN A 57 -1.78 -17.02 -1.96
N ALA A 58 -2.36 -15.82 -2.08
CA ALA A 58 -1.68 -14.57 -1.77
C ALA A 58 -1.22 -14.53 -0.30
N VAL A 59 0.01 -14.08 -0.08
CA VAL A 59 0.56 -13.81 1.26
C VAL A 59 0.52 -12.31 1.47
N PHE A 60 0.06 -11.90 2.64
CA PHE A 60 -0.05 -10.49 2.98
C PHE A 60 0.96 -10.11 4.07
N LEU A 61 1.34 -8.83 4.05
CA LEU A 61 2.05 -8.25 5.19
C LEU A 61 1.15 -8.25 6.43
N PRO A 62 1.72 -8.31 7.64
CA PRO A 62 0.98 -7.95 8.84
C PRO A 62 0.46 -6.51 8.76
N ASN A 63 -0.73 -6.25 9.31
CA ASN A 63 -1.36 -4.92 9.28
C ASN A 63 -0.43 -3.81 9.82
N TRP A 64 0.21 -4.05 10.96
CA TRP A 64 1.13 -3.08 11.58
C TRP A 64 2.30 -2.73 10.66
N LEU A 65 2.81 -3.69 9.88
CA LEU A 65 3.93 -3.47 8.98
C LEU A 65 3.47 -2.74 7.72
N SER A 66 2.30 -3.10 7.19
CA SER A 66 1.69 -2.39 6.06
C SER A 66 1.44 -0.92 6.42
N GLU A 67 0.89 -0.65 7.60
CA GLU A 67 0.65 0.69 8.14
C GLU A 67 1.96 1.50 8.22
N ILE A 68 3.02 0.92 8.81
CA ILE A 68 4.33 1.59 8.92
C ILE A 68 4.86 1.96 7.54
N ILE A 69 4.83 1.04 6.58
CA ILE A 69 5.36 1.28 5.23
C ILE A 69 4.55 2.37 4.52
N GLN A 70 3.23 2.39 4.70
CA GLN A 70 2.38 3.41 4.09
C GLN A 70 2.62 4.80 4.67
N ILE A 71 2.59 4.92 6.00
CA ILE A 71 2.69 6.21 6.69
C ILE A 71 4.12 6.76 6.67
N PHE A 72 5.11 5.94 7.05
CA PHE A 72 6.51 6.39 7.12
C PHE A 72 7.24 6.32 5.78
N GLY A 73 6.87 5.37 4.91
CA GLY A 73 7.45 5.25 3.57
C GLY A 73 6.86 6.22 2.54
N ASN A 74 5.80 6.95 2.90
CA ASN A 74 5.05 7.85 2.00
C ASN A 74 4.57 7.11 0.72
N GLN A 75 4.27 5.81 0.84
CA GLN A 75 3.82 4.96 -0.27
C GLN A 75 2.33 4.64 -0.08
N HIS A 76 1.48 5.62 -0.41
CA HIS A 76 0.05 5.53 -0.12
C HIS A 76 -0.74 4.78 -1.18
N ILE A 77 -0.37 4.90 -2.46
CA ILE A 77 -1.13 4.29 -3.57
C ILE A 77 -0.20 3.56 -4.54
N ASN A 78 0.97 4.14 -4.81
CA ASN A 78 1.89 3.58 -5.78
C ASN A 78 2.68 2.41 -5.17
N ILE A 79 2.44 1.20 -5.67
CA ILE A 79 3.16 -0.01 -5.25
C ILE A 79 4.44 -0.30 -6.05
N THR A 80 4.73 0.49 -7.09
CA THR A 80 5.82 0.19 -8.04
C THR A 80 7.18 0.11 -7.37
N THR A 81 7.48 1.03 -6.45
CA THR A 81 8.75 1.07 -5.72
C THR A 81 8.93 -0.16 -4.84
N LEU A 82 7.90 -0.52 -4.06
CA LEU A 82 7.89 -1.72 -3.23
C LEU A 82 8.01 -2.99 -4.07
N ARG A 83 7.32 -3.05 -5.22
CA ARG A 83 7.39 -4.18 -6.15
C ARG A 83 8.79 -4.34 -6.72
N THR A 84 9.44 -3.25 -7.12
CA THR A 84 10.83 -3.28 -7.57
C THR A 84 11.75 -3.78 -6.46
N ILE A 85 11.61 -3.30 -5.23
CA ILE A 85 12.41 -3.78 -4.10
C ILE A 85 12.20 -5.29 -3.88
N GLN A 86 10.94 -5.75 -3.89
CA GLN A 86 10.59 -7.17 -3.76
C GLN A 86 11.25 -8.02 -4.86
N GLU A 87 11.21 -7.59 -6.11
CA GLU A 87 11.85 -8.27 -7.25
C GLU A 87 13.37 -8.35 -7.08
N TRP A 88 14.02 -7.24 -6.69
CA TRP A 88 15.45 -7.20 -6.43
C TRP A 88 15.86 -8.12 -5.28
N THR A 89 15.11 -8.09 -4.16
CA THR A 89 15.35 -8.97 -3.02
C THR A 89 15.15 -10.43 -3.39
N PHE A 90 14.08 -10.77 -4.13
CA PHE A 90 13.84 -12.12 -4.62
C PHE A 90 14.96 -12.59 -5.54
N GLY A 91 15.37 -11.78 -6.52
CA GLY A 91 16.44 -12.10 -7.45
C GLY A 91 17.78 -12.33 -6.75
N PHE A 92 18.12 -11.50 -5.78
CA PHE A 92 19.33 -11.65 -4.96
C PHE A 92 19.31 -12.95 -4.15
N LEU A 93 18.22 -13.21 -3.41
CA LEU A 93 18.09 -14.40 -2.57
C LEU A 93 18.04 -15.69 -3.40
N ASN A 94 17.38 -15.68 -4.56
CA ASN A 94 17.31 -16.85 -5.46
C ASN A 94 18.70 -17.21 -5.99
N LYS A 95 19.53 -16.22 -6.34
CA LYS A 95 20.93 -16.45 -6.73
C LYS A 95 21.74 -17.02 -5.56
N PHE A 96 21.58 -16.46 -4.36
CA PHE A 96 22.26 -16.97 -3.17
C PHE A 96 21.83 -18.41 -2.83
N ARG A 97 20.55 -18.77 -2.97
CA ARG A 97 20.06 -20.15 -2.81
C ARG A 97 20.76 -21.10 -3.77
N ILE A 98 20.84 -20.74 -5.05
CA ILE A 98 21.50 -21.55 -6.07
C ILE A 98 22.98 -21.78 -5.72
N LEU A 99 23.68 -20.76 -5.22
CA LEU A 99 25.07 -20.91 -4.78
C LEU A 99 25.18 -21.89 -3.59
N CYS A 100 24.24 -21.85 -2.65
CA CYS A 100 24.17 -22.81 -1.54
C CYS A 100 23.90 -24.24 -2.04
N GLU A 101 23.00 -24.41 -3.01
CA GLU A 101 22.71 -25.71 -3.64
C GLU A 101 23.94 -26.27 -4.37
N ILE A 102 24.64 -25.44 -5.15
CA ILE A 102 25.90 -25.82 -5.80
C ILE A 102 26.94 -26.23 -4.75
N ARG A 103 27.09 -25.45 -3.67
CA ARG A 103 28.02 -25.77 -2.58
C ARG A 103 27.69 -27.11 -1.92
N ALA A 104 26.41 -27.40 -1.70
CA ALA A 104 25.96 -28.66 -1.12
C ALA A 104 26.16 -29.84 -2.08
N ALA A 105 25.91 -29.64 -3.38
CA ALA A 105 26.16 -30.66 -4.40
C ALA A 105 27.65 -31.04 -4.47
N LEU A 106 28.56 -30.07 -4.31
CA LEU A 106 30.00 -30.33 -4.28
C LEU A 106 30.46 -31.20 -3.10
N TRP A 107 29.69 -31.31 -2.00
CA TRP A 107 30.05 -32.24 -0.90
C TRP A 107 30.11 -33.70 -1.36
N TRP A 108 29.30 -34.05 -2.36
CA TRP A 108 29.26 -35.40 -2.90
C TRP A 108 30.39 -35.71 -3.88
N TRP A 109 31.21 -34.70 -4.22
CA TRP A 109 32.28 -34.81 -5.19
C TRP A 109 33.63 -34.69 -4.49
N LEU A 110 34.17 -35.84 -4.06
CA LEU A 110 35.42 -35.93 -3.30
C LEU A 110 36.68 -35.51 -4.09
N MET A 111 36.58 -35.34 -5.40
CA MET A 111 37.71 -34.98 -6.28
C MET A 111 38.08 -33.50 -6.20
N PHE A 112 37.19 -32.63 -5.71
CA PHE A 112 37.45 -31.19 -5.64
C PHE A 112 38.09 -30.78 -4.32
N ASN A 113 39.15 -29.97 -4.42
CA ASN A 113 39.69 -29.29 -3.25
C ASN A 113 38.88 -28.01 -2.96
N PRO A 114 38.07 -27.95 -1.88
CA PRO A 114 37.23 -26.80 -1.58
C PRO A 114 38.03 -25.56 -1.16
N TYR A 115 39.33 -25.70 -0.91
CA TYR A 115 40.23 -24.60 -0.51
C TYR A 115 40.97 -23.98 -1.68
N GLN A 116 40.86 -24.54 -2.88
CA GLN A 116 41.39 -23.93 -4.10
C GLN A 116 40.35 -23.00 -4.73
N GLN A 117 40.82 -21.93 -5.38
CA GLN A 117 39.94 -21.04 -6.14
C GLN A 117 39.43 -21.76 -7.40
N PRO A 118 38.17 -21.57 -7.81
CA PRO A 118 37.17 -20.63 -7.26
C PRO A 118 36.34 -21.15 -6.07
N PHE A 119 36.49 -22.43 -5.69
CA PHE A 119 35.64 -23.10 -4.70
C PHE A 119 35.77 -22.53 -3.29
N ASN A 120 36.94 -22.02 -2.92
CA ASN A 120 37.13 -21.37 -1.63
C ASN A 120 36.28 -20.10 -1.50
N THR A 121 36.10 -19.34 -2.59
CA THR A 121 35.21 -18.17 -2.59
C THR A 121 33.75 -18.59 -2.39
N LEU A 122 33.30 -19.63 -3.10
CA LEU A 122 31.96 -20.20 -2.92
C LEU A 122 31.73 -20.70 -1.49
N ARG A 123 32.74 -21.37 -0.89
CA ARG A 123 32.70 -21.85 0.50
C ARG A 123 32.48 -20.67 1.45
N ILE A 124 33.36 -19.67 1.43
CA ILE A 124 33.28 -18.52 2.35
C ILE A 124 31.92 -17.80 2.22
N LEU A 125 31.40 -17.65 1.00
CA LEU A 125 30.13 -16.97 0.75
C LEU A 125 28.92 -17.70 1.35
N THR A 126 28.92 -19.03 1.36
CA THR A 126 27.76 -19.87 1.71
C THR A 126 27.87 -20.52 3.09
N GLU A 127 29.08 -20.60 3.66
CA GLU A 127 29.39 -21.35 4.88
C GLU A 127 28.58 -20.86 6.09
N TRP A 128 28.54 -19.54 6.32
CA TRP A 128 27.79 -18.98 7.46
C TRP A 128 26.30 -19.36 7.46
N TYR A 129 25.71 -19.60 6.29
CA TYR A 129 24.32 -19.97 6.15
C TYR A 129 24.12 -21.48 6.28
N LEU A 130 24.93 -22.27 5.57
CA LEU A 130 24.81 -23.73 5.57
C LEU A 130 25.13 -24.34 6.95
N THR A 131 26.00 -23.72 7.74
CA THR A 131 26.34 -24.21 9.08
C THR A 131 25.52 -23.56 10.20
N ALA A 132 24.60 -22.64 9.88
CA ALA A 132 23.80 -21.92 10.87
C ALA A 132 22.94 -22.86 11.76
N LEU A 133 22.57 -24.02 11.22
CA LEU A 133 21.75 -25.03 11.90
C LEU A 133 22.54 -26.28 12.31
N THR A 134 23.86 -26.27 12.16
CA THR A 134 24.71 -27.40 12.56
C THR A 134 24.63 -27.58 14.08
N GLY A 135 24.38 -28.82 14.52
CA GLY A 135 24.21 -29.15 15.93
C GLY A 135 22.82 -28.89 16.52
N ILE A 136 21.89 -28.30 15.76
CA ILE A 136 20.49 -28.16 16.16
C ILE A 136 19.71 -29.46 15.93
N PHE A 137 19.95 -30.10 14.79
CA PHE A 137 19.27 -31.34 14.40
C PHE A 137 20.16 -32.57 14.66
N PRO A 138 19.57 -33.73 14.98
CA PRO A 138 20.31 -34.97 15.07
C PRO A 138 20.85 -35.39 13.70
N ILE A 139 22.02 -36.03 13.71
CA ILE A 139 22.65 -36.59 12.50
C ILE A 139 21.87 -37.85 12.09
N ILE A 140 21.41 -37.91 10.84
CA ILE A 140 20.64 -39.04 10.29
C ILE A 140 21.53 -39.79 9.30
N ILE A 141 21.80 -41.06 9.55
CA ILE A 141 22.62 -41.93 8.66
C ILE A 141 24.01 -41.30 8.41
N GLY A 142 24.60 -40.68 9.44
CA GLY A 142 25.91 -40.03 9.33
C GLY A 142 25.91 -38.71 8.53
N ILE A 143 24.75 -38.20 8.12
CA ILE A 143 24.60 -36.93 7.38
C ILE A 143 24.00 -35.88 8.32
N ASP A 144 24.63 -34.70 8.37
CA ASP A 144 24.04 -33.51 8.98
C ASP A 144 22.93 -32.96 8.07
N ILE A 145 21.70 -32.95 8.56
CA ILE A 145 20.53 -32.44 7.84
C ILE A 145 20.36 -30.92 7.99
N GLY A 146 21.09 -30.27 8.90
CA GLY A 146 21.02 -28.83 9.15
C GLY A 146 21.12 -27.99 7.87
N PRO A 147 22.11 -28.22 7.00
CA PRO A 147 22.22 -27.49 5.74
C PRO A 147 21.05 -27.71 4.77
N THR A 148 20.49 -28.92 4.72
CA THR A 148 19.31 -29.20 3.89
C THR A 148 18.11 -28.41 4.39
N VAL A 149 17.87 -28.41 5.71
CA VAL A 149 16.81 -27.61 6.33
C VAL A 149 17.00 -26.12 6.07
N ALA A 150 18.24 -25.62 6.15
CA ALA A 150 18.56 -24.23 5.85
C ALA A 150 18.19 -23.90 4.39
N ILE A 151 18.65 -24.68 3.41
CA ILE A 151 18.30 -24.46 1.99
C ILE A 151 16.78 -24.49 1.78
N THR A 152 16.07 -25.44 2.42
CA THR A 152 14.60 -25.51 2.35
C THR A 152 13.95 -24.27 2.95
N ALA A 153 14.42 -23.77 4.09
CA ALA A 153 13.92 -22.54 4.69
C ALA A 153 14.09 -21.33 3.77
N LEU A 154 15.22 -21.25 3.06
CA LEU A 154 15.44 -20.25 2.02
C LEU A 154 14.44 -20.38 0.86
N GLY A 155 14.16 -21.61 0.43
CA GLY A 155 13.13 -21.91 -0.56
C GLY A 155 11.75 -21.41 -0.15
N VAL A 156 11.34 -21.68 1.11
CA VAL A 156 10.09 -21.18 1.68
C VAL A 156 10.05 -19.65 1.73
N LEU A 157 11.14 -19.01 2.16
CA LEU A 157 11.24 -17.55 2.17
C LEU A 157 11.06 -16.97 0.76
N LEU A 158 11.65 -17.58 -0.26
CA LEU A 158 11.49 -17.17 -1.66
C LEU A 158 10.06 -17.36 -2.16
N ASP A 159 9.38 -18.45 -1.80
CA ASP A 159 7.96 -18.64 -2.12
C ASP A 159 7.08 -17.57 -1.47
N LEU A 160 7.33 -17.26 -0.20
CA LEU A 160 6.63 -16.18 0.53
C LEU A 160 6.86 -14.83 -0.14
N LEU A 161 8.12 -14.51 -0.48
CA LEU A 161 8.45 -13.28 -1.21
C LEU A 161 7.80 -13.23 -2.57
N ASN A 162 7.71 -14.35 -3.30
CA ASN A 162 7.07 -14.38 -4.61
C ASN A 162 5.56 -14.16 -4.52
N ARG A 163 4.92 -14.70 -3.48
CA ARG A 163 3.47 -14.62 -3.24
C ARG A 163 3.04 -13.38 -2.46
N LEU A 164 3.99 -12.56 -2.02
CA LEU A 164 3.72 -11.37 -1.22
C LEU A 164 2.98 -10.31 -2.06
N VAL A 165 1.85 -9.85 -1.51
CA VAL A 165 1.05 -8.75 -2.07
C VAL A 165 1.15 -7.51 -1.20
N PHE A 166 1.30 -6.39 -1.87
CA PHE A 166 1.17 -5.05 -1.30
C PHE A 166 -0.26 -4.55 -1.54
N THR A 167 -1.00 -4.27 -0.46
CA THR A 167 -2.44 -3.92 -0.50
C THR A 167 -2.71 -2.42 -0.41
N MET A 168 -1.68 -1.58 -0.52
CA MET A 168 -1.81 -0.12 -0.42
C MET A 168 -2.83 0.41 -1.44
N PRO A 169 -3.75 1.33 -1.07
CA PRO A 169 -3.84 2.08 0.20
C PRO A 169 -4.52 1.35 1.38
N TYR A 170 -5.01 0.14 1.19
CA TYR A 170 -5.78 -0.59 2.19
C TYR A 170 -4.88 -1.39 3.13
N LEU A 171 -5.36 -1.66 4.33
CA LEU A 171 -4.78 -2.69 5.18
C LEU A 171 -5.14 -4.08 4.64
N PRO A 172 -4.25 -5.07 4.80
CA PRO A 172 -4.52 -6.45 4.41
C PRO A 172 -5.81 -7.05 4.99
N SER A 173 -6.22 -6.61 6.19
CA SER A 173 -7.47 -7.04 6.82
C SER A 173 -8.74 -6.52 6.16
N GLU A 174 -8.66 -5.49 5.32
CA GLU A 174 -9.81 -4.93 4.60
C GLU A 174 -10.18 -5.76 3.36
N GLY A 175 -9.40 -6.79 3.04
CA GLY A 175 -9.64 -7.66 1.90
C GLY A 175 -10.81 -8.61 2.14
N GLU A 176 -11.87 -8.46 1.35
CA GLU A 176 -13.02 -9.36 1.37
C GLU A 176 -12.84 -10.49 0.36
N LYS A 177 -13.04 -11.73 0.81
CA LYS A 177 -12.85 -12.92 -0.04
C LYS A 177 -14.16 -13.29 -0.72
N PHE A 178 -14.15 -13.29 -2.05
CA PHE A 178 -15.28 -13.74 -2.87
C PHE A 178 -14.88 -15.01 -3.62
N SER A 179 -15.74 -16.03 -3.52
CA SER A 179 -15.62 -17.22 -4.35
C SER A 179 -16.62 -17.14 -5.50
N ILE A 180 -16.34 -17.87 -6.57
CA ILE A 180 -17.20 -17.95 -7.76
C ILE A 180 -18.61 -18.46 -7.40
N ALA A 181 -18.72 -19.24 -6.32
CA ALA A 181 -20.01 -19.74 -5.83
C ALA A 181 -20.82 -18.71 -5.03
N SER A 182 -20.20 -17.62 -4.56
CA SER A 182 -20.84 -16.58 -3.73
C SER A 182 -21.02 -15.25 -4.47
N LEU A 183 -20.97 -15.25 -5.80
CA LEU A 183 -21.10 -14.04 -6.62
C LEU A 183 -22.46 -13.34 -6.48
N GLU A 184 -23.49 -14.05 -6.03
CA GLU A 184 -24.81 -13.50 -5.74
C GLU A 184 -24.82 -12.54 -4.53
N GLN A 185 -23.79 -12.60 -3.67
CA GLN A 185 -23.65 -11.72 -2.51
C GLN A 185 -22.99 -10.37 -2.85
N LEU A 186 -22.60 -10.18 -4.12
CA LEU A 186 -21.89 -8.99 -4.54
C LEU A 186 -22.89 -7.92 -5.01
N ASP A 187 -22.88 -6.78 -4.34
CA ASP A 187 -23.77 -5.64 -4.65
C ASP A 187 -23.51 -5.04 -6.05
N ASN A 188 -22.34 -5.31 -6.62
CA ASN A 188 -21.92 -4.78 -7.92
C ASN A 188 -22.01 -5.83 -9.05
N PRO A 189 -22.99 -5.71 -9.96
CA PRO A 189 -23.18 -6.68 -11.05
C PRO A 189 -22.05 -6.61 -12.11
N ALA A 190 -21.39 -5.46 -12.26
CA ALA A 190 -20.30 -5.31 -13.22
C ALA A 190 -19.03 -6.03 -12.73
N LEU A 191 -18.77 -5.99 -11.43
CA LEU A 191 -17.67 -6.73 -10.82
C LEU A 191 -17.94 -8.25 -10.84
N ALA A 192 -19.20 -8.67 -10.64
CA ALA A 192 -19.59 -10.08 -10.74
C ALA A 192 -19.31 -10.66 -12.14
N ASP A 193 -19.64 -9.93 -13.21
CA ASP A 193 -19.34 -10.34 -14.59
C ASP A 193 -17.84 -10.42 -14.90
N LEU A 194 -17.01 -9.65 -14.18
CA LEU A 194 -15.56 -9.77 -14.30
C LEU A 194 -15.04 -11.02 -13.59
N MET A 195 -15.55 -11.31 -12.39
CA MET A 195 -15.14 -12.48 -11.62
C MET A 195 -15.52 -13.78 -12.35
N THR A 196 -16.68 -13.84 -13.02
CA THR A 196 -17.07 -14.99 -13.85
C THR A 196 -16.14 -15.19 -15.03
N LYS A 197 -15.68 -14.11 -15.67
CA LYS A 197 -14.72 -14.17 -16.80
C LYS A 197 -13.33 -14.63 -16.36
N ILE A 198 -12.91 -14.28 -15.15
CA ILE A 198 -11.61 -14.68 -14.60
C ILE A 198 -11.66 -16.15 -14.15
N GLY A 199 -12.77 -16.58 -13.55
CA GLY A 199 -12.98 -17.98 -13.15
C GLY A 199 -12.09 -18.43 -11.97
N GLU A 200 -11.63 -17.49 -11.15
CA GLU A 200 -10.83 -17.75 -9.95
C GLU A 200 -11.44 -17.05 -8.72
N ASP A 201 -11.11 -17.55 -7.51
CA ASP A 201 -11.48 -16.87 -6.26
C ASP A 201 -10.67 -15.57 -6.14
N VAL A 202 -11.34 -14.49 -5.71
CA VAL A 202 -10.73 -13.16 -5.67
C VAL A 202 -10.84 -12.53 -4.29
N ILE A 203 -9.84 -11.69 -3.97
CA ILE A 203 -9.84 -10.86 -2.78
C ILE A 203 -10.04 -9.42 -3.23
N VAL A 204 -11.12 -8.79 -2.80
CA VAL A 204 -11.53 -7.45 -3.22
C VAL A 204 -11.24 -6.44 -2.12
N PHE A 205 -10.71 -5.30 -2.51
CA PHE A 205 -10.50 -4.13 -1.67
C PHE A 205 -11.30 -2.97 -2.25
N ARG A 206 -12.22 -2.41 -1.46
CA ARG A 206 -13.18 -1.41 -1.92
C ARG A 206 -13.50 -0.39 -0.83
N TYR A 207 -14.15 0.70 -1.24
CA TYR A 207 -14.55 1.85 -0.41
C TYR A 207 -13.38 2.71 0.07
N LEU A 208 -13.57 3.50 1.12
CA LEU A 208 -12.53 4.35 1.67
C LEU A 208 -11.55 3.54 2.54
N PRO A 209 -10.23 3.59 2.29
CA PRO A 209 -9.24 2.89 3.10
C PRO A 209 -9.30 3.28 4.58
N SER A 210 -9.24 2.29 5.47
CA SER A 210 -9.34 2.54 6.93
C SER A 210 -8.26 3.50 7.45
N LEU A 211 -7.07 3.49 6.85
CA LEU A 211 -5.96 4.36 7.22
C LEU A 211 -6.26 5.84 7.03
N TRP A 212 -7.13 6.20 6.08
CA TRP A 212 -7.51 7.60 5.83
C TRP A 212 -8.51 8.15 6.84
N TYR A 213 -9.17 7.28 7.62
CA TYR A 213 -9.95 7.69 8.79
C TYR A 213 -9.06 7.99 10.00
N LYS A 214 -7.92 7.31 10.11
CA LYS A 214 -7.02 7.36 11.26
C LYS A 214 -5.93 8.43 11.11
N TYR A 215 -5.43 8.61 9.90
CA TYR A 215 -4.36 9.54 9.57
C TYR A 215 -4.80 10.52 8.49
N PRO A 216 -4.32 11.78 8.53
CA PRO A 216 -4.62 12.74 7.48
C PRO A 216 -4.10 12.23 6.14
N ILE A 217 -4.91 12.40 5.10
CA ILE A 217 -4.52 12.03 3.74
C ILE A 217 -3.34 12.92 3.33
N PRO A 218 -2.27 12.35 2.75
CA PRO A 218 -1.10 13.12 2.34
C PRO A 218 -1.46 14.29 1.43
N ASP A 219 -0.88 15.46 1.71
CA ASP A 219 -1.16 16.66 0.93
C ASP A 219 -0.80 16.51 -0.55
N SER A 220 0.29 15.80 -0.86
CA SER A 220 0.68 15.49 -2.25
C SER A 220 -0.42 14.77 -3.04
N LEU A 221 -1.17 13.89 -2.37
CA LEU A 221 -2.27 13.15 -2.97
C LEU A 221 -3.51 14.05 -3.12
N ARG A 222 -3.82 14.86 -2.11
CA ARG A 222 -4.92 15.84 -2.17
C ARG A 222 -4.69 16.89 -3.27
N GLN A 223 -3.47 17.39 -3.41
CA GLN A 223 -3.06 18.26 -4.51
C GLN A 223 -3.21 17.59 -5.88
N TYR A 224 -2.90 16.29 -5.97
CA TYR A 224 -3.09 15.53 -7.21
C TYR A 224 -4.58 15.45 -7.57
N TRP A 225 -5.45 15.14 -6.62
CA TRP A 225 -6.90 15.12 -6.84
C TRP A 225 -7.43 16.49 -7.26
N TYR A 226 -7.04 17.55 -6.56
CA TYR A 226 -7.50 18.91 -6.87
C TYR A 226 -7.04 19.39 -8.27
N ASN A 227 -5.76 19.19 -8.61
CA ASN A 227 -5.18 19.76 -9.84
C ASN A 227 -5.31 18.86 -11.08
N LYS A 228 -5.15 17.54 -10.91
CA LYS A 228 -5.05 16.61 -12.05
C LYS A 228 -6.29 15.73 -12.23
N LYS A 229 -7.01 15.42 -11.16
CA LYS A 229 -8.15 14.48 -11.19
C LYS A 229 -9.31 14.95 -10.29
N PRO A 230 -9.97 16.08 -10.64
CA PRO A 230 -11.03 16.67 -9.81
C PRO A 230 -12.25 15.75 -9.65
N GLU A 231 -12.50 14.86 -10.61
CA GLU A 231 -13.56 13.83 -10.55
C GLU A 231 -13.45 12.96 -9.29
N ILE A 232 -12.22 12.60 -8.89
CA ILE A 232 -11.95 11.79 -7.69
C ILE A 232 -12.31 12.60 -6.44
N LEU A 233 -11.93 13.88 -6.42
CA LEU A 233 -12.23 14.79 -5.32
C LEU A 233 -13.73 14.99 -5.16
N GLU A 234 -14.46 15.23 -6.26
CA GLU A 234 -15.91 15.42 -6.26
C GLU A 234 -16.62 14.16 -5.73
N TYR A 235 -16.19 12.97 -6.16
CA TYR A 235 -16.72 11.71 -5.65
C TYR A 235 -16.49 11.56 -4.14
N PHE A 236 -15.28 11.86 -3.63
CA PHE A 236 -15.00 11.75 -2.21
C PHE A 236 -15.79 12.77 -1.39
N LEU A 237 -15.90 14.02 -1.83
CA LEU A 237 -16.69 15.04 -1.15
C LEU A 237 -18.18 14.66 -1.11
N LYS A 238 -18.73 14.14 -2.20
CA LYS A 238 -20.13 13.74 -2.29
C LYS A 238 -20.48 12.55 -1.38
N ASN A 239 -19.63 11.53 -1.33
CA ASN A 239 -19.93 10.27 -0.63
C ASN A 239 -19.39 10.23 0.80
N TYR A 240 -18.29 10.93 1.07
CA TYR A 240 -17.54 10.85 2.33
C TYR A 240 -17.33 12.22 3.00
N GLY A 241 -17.82 13.33 2.42
CA GLY A 241 -17.64 14.68 2.98
C GLY A 241 -18.23 14.88 4.38
N ASN A 242 -19.25 14.09 4.74
CA ASN A 242 -19.89 14.17 6.07
C ASN A 242 -19.06 13.52 7.19
N LEU A 243 -17.97 12.81 6.85
CA LEU A 243 -17.16 12.06 7.82
C LEU A 243 -16.11 12.93 8.53
N GLY A 244 -16.05 14.23 8.23
CA GLY A 244 -15.06 15.14 8.82
C GLY A 244 -13.63 14.87 8.37
N ILE A 245 -13.46 14.29 7.18
CA ILE A 245 -12.15 14.02 6.57
C ILE A 245 -11.79 15.17 5.62
N ASP A 246 -10.59 15.71 5.78
CA ASP A 246 -10.10 16.81 4.96
C ASP A 246 -9.56 16.32 3.61
N PHE A 247 -10.40 16.34 2.57
CA PHE A 247 -10.01 15.96 1.21
C PHE A 247 -9.31 17.08 0.41
N LEU A 248 -9.46 18.33 0.84
CA LEU A 248 -8.85 19.48 0.17
C LEU A 248 -7.36 19.61 0.53
N PRO A 249 -6.53 20.14 -0.39
CA PRO A 249 -5.13 20.48 -0.11
C PRO A 249 -4.98 21.47 1.05
N ASP A 250 -3.90 21.34 1.81
CA ASP A 250 -3.62 22.18 2.98
C ASP A 250 -3.56 23.66 2.64
N GLY A 251 -3.01 24.02 1.47
CA GLY A 251 -2.95 25.43 1.03
C GLY A 251 -4.34 26.07 0.85
N ILE A 252 -5.35 25.28 0.44
CA ILE A 252 -6.72 25.77 0.27
C ILE A 252 -7.42 25.83 1.61
N LEU A 253 -7.24 24.81 2.45
CA LEU A 253 -7.77 24.78 3.81
C LEU A 253 -7.25 25.96 4.63
N GLN A 254 -5.94 26.22 4.57
CA GLN A 254 -5.31 27.34 5.25
C GLN A 254 -5.88 28.68 4.78
N ALA A 255 -6.03 28.88 3.47
CA ALA A 255 -6.65 30.10 2.93
C ALA A 255 -8.10 30.26 3.40
N GLU A 256 -8.86 29.17 3.50
CA GLU A 256 -10.24 29.20 4.01
C GLU A 256 -10.30 29.52 5.51
N TYR A 257 -9.39 28.97 6.31
CA TYR A 257 -9.24 29.31 7.72
C TYR A 257 -8.85 30.77 7.93
N GLU A 258 -7.88 31.28 7.18
CA GLU A 258 -7.46 32.68 7.24
C GLU A 258 -8.60 33.63 6.85
N ASN A 259 -9.34 33.32 5.78
CA ASN A 259 -10.53 34.08 5.38
C ASN A 259 -11.63 34.06 6.45
N ARG A 260 -11.88 32.90 7.08
CA ARG A 260 -12.85 32.81 8.20
C ARG A 260 -12.42 33.67 9.39
N ILE A 261 -11.16 33.61 9.79
CA ILE A 261 -10.63 34.41 10.91
C ILE A 261 -10.75 35.90 10.59
N ASN A 262 -10.38 36.31 9.37
CA ASN A 262 -10.49 37.70 8.93
C ASN A 262 -11.96 38.18 8.93
N ASN A 263 -12.90 37.35 8.45
CA ASN A 263 -14.32 37.67 8.48
C ASN A 263 -14.89 37.76 9.92
N VAL A 264 -14.47 36.88 10.83
CA VAL A 264 -14.87 36.95 12.24
C VAL A 264 -14.32 38.22 12.89
N ASN A 265 -13.05 38.56 12.66
CA ASN A 265 -12.44 39.79 13.17
C ASN A 265 -13.13 41.05 12.63
N LEU A 266 -13.53 41.04 11.35
CA LEU A 266 -14.34 42.10 10.75
C LEU A 266 -15.72 42.23 11.41
N ILE A 267 -16.40 41.12 11.69
CA ILE A 267 -17.70 41.13 12.37
C ILE A 267 -17.56 41.59 13.83
N THR A 268 -16.55 41.11 14.57
CA THR A 268 -16.34 41.53 15.97
C THR A 268 -15.96 42.99 16.07
N SER A 269 -15.10 43.50 15.17
CA SER A 269 -14.78 44.92 15.12
C SER A 269 -16.00 45.78 14.77
N HIS A 270 -16.87 45.33 13.85
CA HIS A 270 -18.10 46.04 13.53
C HIS A 270 -19.06 46.11 14.72
N ILE A 271 -19.25 44.99 15.44
CA ILE A 271 -20.07 44.93 16.65
C ILE A 271 -19.49 45.82 17.77
N ASP A 272 -18.16 45.87 17.91
CA ASP A 272 -17.51 46.74 18.89
C ASP A 272 -17.68 48.22 18.53
N PHE A 273 -17.55 48.58 17.24
CA PHE A 273 -17.83 49.94 16.76
C PHE A 273 -19.29 50.34 16.98
N ASP A 274 -20.24 49.47 16.67
CA ASP A 274 -21.67 49.74 16.86
C ASP A 274 -22.04 49.88 18.34
N ASN A 275 -21.43 49.06 19.23
CA ASN A 275 -21.60 49.15 20.68
C ASN A 275 -20.97 50.44 21.25
N ILE A 276 -19.81 50.86 20.74
CA ILE A 276 -19.18 52.13 21.11
C ILE A 276 -20.05 53.31 20.64
N LEU A 277 -20.61 53.24 19.43
CA LEU A 277 -21.48 54.27 18.87
C LEU A 277 -22.80 54.38 19.66
N THR A 278 -23.44 53.25 19.98
CA THR A 278 -24.68 53.24 20.79
C THR A 278 -24.43 53.73 22.20
N ASN A 279 -23.31 53.33 22.83
CA ASN A 279 -22.95 53.85 24.16
C ASN A 279 -22.63 55.35 24.14
N LEU A 280 -21.99 55.85 23.08
CA LEU A 280 -21.77 57.29 22.88
C LEU A 280 -23.08 58.05 22.68
N ILE A 281 -23.98 57.55 21.83
CA ILE A 281 -25.29 58.17 21.58
C ILE A 281 -26.12 58.21 22.87
N VAL A 282 -26.18 57.11 23.63
CA VAL A 282 -26.88 57.06 24.92
C VAL A 282 -26.26 58.02 25.94
N SER A 283 -24.93 58.15 25.96
CA SER A 283 -24.25 59.10 26.86
C SER A 283 -24.52 60.56 26.48
N ILE A 284 -24.64 60.86 25.19
CA ILE A 284 -24.96 62.19 24.68
C ILE A 284 -26.41 62.54 25.00
N ASP A 285 -27.36 61.61 24.80
CA ASP A 285 -28.78 61.79 25.13
C ASP A 285 -28.99 62.05 26.62
N GLN A 286 -28.28 61.34 27.50
CA GLN A 286 -28.31 61.60 28.94
C GLN A 286 -27.75 63.00 29.29
N PHE A 287 -26.72 63.46 28.58
CA PHE A 287 -26.16 64.80 28.78
C PHE A 287 -27.11 65.91 28.31
N THR A 288 -27.80 65.74 27.18
CA THR A 288 -28.81 66.70 26.69
C THR A 288 -30.03 66.75 27.61
N GLU A 289 -30.44 65.61 28.17
CA GLU A 289 -31.56 65.56 29.12
C GLU A 289 -31.23 66.28 30.45
N VAL A 290 -29.99 66.16 30.93
CA VAL A 290 -29.50 66.91 32.10
C VAL A 290 -29.34 68.40 31.80
N TYR A 291 -28.82 68.77 30.62
CA TYR A 291 -28.68 70.17 30.21
C TYR A 291 -30.04 70.89 30.10
N ASN A 292 -31.05 70.22 29.51
CA ASN A 292 -32.40 70.77 29.38
C ASN A 292 -33.13 70.91 30.72
N LYS A 293 -32.79 70.10 31.74
CA LYS A 293 -33.31 70.25 33.11
C LYS A 293 -32.67 71.41 33.88
N ILE A 294 -31.48 71.87 33.49
CA ILE A 294 -30.74 72.95 34.18
C ILE A 294 -31.08 74.33 33.61
N PHE A 295 -31.46 74.43 32.32
CA PHE A 295 -31.69 75.71 31.64
C PHE A 295 -33.16 76.08 31.39
N VAL A 296 -34.12 75.34 31.96
CA VAL A 296 -35.55 75.72 32.00
C VAL A 296 -35.95 76.00 33.45
N VAL A 297 -35.52 77.16 33.96
CA VAL A 297 -36.10 77.90 35.09
C VAL A 297 -36.06 79.38 34.75
#